data_AF-A0A6A6U7Q7-F1
#
_entry.id   AF-A0A6A6U7Q7-F1
#
_cell.length_a   1.000
_cell.length_b   1.000
_cell.length_c   1.000
_cell.angle_alpha   90.00
_cell.angle_beta   90.00
_cell.angle_gamma   90.00
#
_symmetry.space_group_name_H-M   'P 1'
#
loop_
_entity.id
_entity.type
_entity.pdbx_description
1 polymer ?
#
loop_
_entity_poly.entity_id
_entity_poly.type
_entity_poly.pdbx_seq_one_letter_code
_entity_poly.pdbx_strand_id
1 'polypeptide(L)'
;MEDYGTETESDYTSYWRDWFISTRGNEYFCEIDEDYLTDRFNLTGLQAEVQYYQYALELVTDVLDIECDDEMREQIEKSARHLYGLVHARFIVTTRGLAKMLEKYKKGEFGKCPRVLCSGQPLLPMGLHDNPGTSTVKLYCGRCEDLYNPKSSRHAAIDGAYFGTSFHNILFQVYPAMVPLKSARRYEPRVFGFRVHAAATLQRWQEEGRGELVERLKEARVETGFVDEEEEEEEEDLDDDDDSKL
;
A
#
# COMPACT_ATOMS: atom_id res chain seq x y z
N MET A 1 -22.70 24.58 41.18
CA MET A 1 -21.46 24.00 40.64
C MET A 1 -21.80 22.54 40.40
N GLU A 2 -22.39 22.28 39.24
CA GLU A 2 -22.74 20.94 38.77
C GLU A 2 -21.73 20.63 37.67
N ASP A 3 -20.84 19.71 38.00
CA ASP A 3 -19.76 19.23 37.14
C ASP A 3 -20.39 18.33 36.07
N TYR A 4 -20.61 18.87 34.87
CA TYR A 4 -20.90 18.09 33.68
C TYR A 4 -19.60 17.39 33.27
N GLY A 5 -19.35 16.25 33.90
CA GLY A 5 -18.34 15.30 33.48
C GLY A 5 -18.70 14.78 32.10
N THR A 6 -18.05 15.35 31.09
CA THR A 6 -17.94 14.84 29.72
C THR A 6 -17.87 13.32 29.74
N GLU A 7 -18.90 12.66 29.21
CA GLU A 7 -18.87 11.22 28.96
C GLU A 7 -17.70 10.94 28.02
N THR A 8 -16.69 10.28 28.56
CA THR A 8 -15.49 9.85 27.86
C THR A 8 -15.90 8.90 26.74
N GLU A 9 -15.91 9.39 25.51
CA GLU A 9 -16.12 8.66 24.25
C GLU A 9 -14.91 7.72 23.94
N SER A 10 -14.48 6.89 24.89
CA SER A 10 -13.17 6.20 24.76
C SER A 10 -13.04 4.78 25.29
N ASP A 11 -14.12 4.03 25.57
CA ASP A 11 -13.99 2.66 26.12
C ASP A 11 -14.76 1.55 25.35
N TYR A 12 -15.26 1.82 24.14
CA TYR A 12 -15.85 0.81 23.26
C TYR A 12 -14.98 0.59 22.01
N THR A 13 -13.72 0.21 22.17
CA THR A 13 -12.97 -0.36 21.05
C THR A 13 -13.57 -1.74 20.75
N SER A 14 -14.12 -1.92 19.55
CA SER A 14 -14.81 -3.16 19.17
C SER A 14 -13.83 -4.34 19.22
N TYR A 15 -14.15 -5.34 20.04
CA TYR A 15 -13.32 -6.51 20.28
C TYR A 15 -12.98 -7.26 18.99
N TRP A 16 -13.91 -7.38 18.05
CA TRP A 16 -13.68 -8.15 16.83
C TRP A 16 -12.70 -7.47 15.87
N ARG A 17 -12.84 -6.16 15.62
CA ARG A 17 -11.97 -5.42 14.67
C ARG A 17 -10.52 -5.40 15.17
N ASP A 18 -10.32 -5.10 16.45
CA ASP A 18 -8.99 -5.08 17.07
C ASP A 18 -8.35 -6.47 17.05
N TRP A 19 -9.13 -7.49 17.41
CA TRP A 19 -8.68 -8.87 17.32
C TRP A 19 -8.29 -9.24 15.87
N PHE A 20 -9.11 -8.91 14.89
CA PHE A 20 -8.84 -9.21 13.49
C PHE A 20 -7.54 -8.56 13.00
N ILE A 21 -7.30 -7.29 13.29
CA ILE A 21 -6.10 -6.56 12.84
C ILE A 21 -4.84 -7.04 13.58
N SER A 22 -4.99 -7.41 14.86
CA SER A 22 -3.90 -7.98 15.67
C SER A 22 -3.53 -9.42 15.26
N THR A 23 -4.42 -10.10 14.52
CA THR A 23 -4.21 -11.48 14.11
C THR A 23 -3.03 -11.59 13.15
N ARG A 24 -2.16 -12.56 13.41
CA ARG A 24 -0.98 -12.82 12.58
C ARG A 24 -1.38 -13.05 11.12
N GLY A 25 -0.80 -12.27 10.21
CA GLY A 25 -1.15 -12.29 8.79
C GLY A 25 -2.00 -11.09 8.35
N ASN A 26 -2.58 -10.32 9.27
CA ASN A 26 -3.43 -9.18 8.96
C ASN A 26 -2.73 -7.83 9.16
N GLU A 27 -1.40 -7.81 9.24
CA GLU A 27 -0.62 -6.60 9.51
C GLU A 27 -0.80 -5.50 8.44
N TYR A 28 -1.30 -5.84 7.25
CA TYR A 28 -1.56 -4.88 6.16
C TYR A 28 -2.90 -4.15 6.30
N PHE A 29 -3.84 -4.65 7.08
CA PHE A 29 -5.11 -3.97 7.28
C PHE A 29 -4.95 -2.73 8.17
N CYS A 30 -5.74 -1.71 7.90
CA CYS A 30 -6.01 -0.66 8.87
C CYS A 30 -7.39 -0.83 9.48
N GLU A 31 -7.59 -0.26 10.66
CA GLU A 31 -8.89 -0.24 11.31
C GLU A 31 -9.89 0.61 10.53
N ILE A 32 -11.01 0.00 10.12
CA ILE A 32 -12.15 0.69 9.54
C ILE A 32 -12.96 1.36 10.66
N ASP A 33 -13.32 2.62 10.45
CA ASP A 33 -14.11 3.37 11.41
C ASP A 33 -15.53 2.81 11.56
N GLU A 34 -16.07 2.84 12.77
CA GLU A 34 -17.38 2.27 13.07
C GLU A 34 -18.53 2.98 12.37
N ASP A 35 -18.44 4.31 12.24
CA ASP A 35 -19.41 5.11 11.50
C ASP A 35 -19.42 4.78 10.00
N TYR A 36 -18.26 4.38 9.45
CA TYR A 36 -18.18 3.89 8.07
C TYR A 36 -18.89 2.53 7.89
N LEU A 37 -18.74 1.62 8.86
CA LEU A 37 -19.37 0.30 8.86
C LEU A 37 -20.88 0.34 9.12
N THR A 38 -21.37 1.33 9.87
CA THR A 38 -22.80 1.47 10.19
C THR A 38 -23.58 2.20 9.10
N ASP A 39 -22.91 2.97 8.24
CA ASP A 39 -23.52 3.61 7.07
C ASP A 39 -23.79 2.62 5.92
N ARG A 40 -25.08 2.31 5.73
CA ARG A 40 -25.57 1.39 4.69
C ARG A 40 -25.17 1.81 3.28
N PHE A 41 -24.96 3.11 3.02
CA PHE A 41 -24.58 3.58 1.69
C PHE A 41 -23.21 3.03 1.27
N ASN A 42 -22.25 3.00 2.20
CA ASN A 42 -20.89 2.49 1.95
C ASN A 42 -20.88 0.98 1.67
N LEU A 43 -21.87 0.25 2.19
CA LEU A 43 -21.99 -1.21 2.07
C LEU A 43 -22.83 -1.68 0.88
N THR A 44 -23.32 -0.75 0.05
CA THR A 44 -24.20 -1.05 -1.08
C THR A 44 -23.59 -2.14 -2.00
N GLY A 45 -24.40 -3.16 -2.33
CA GLY A 45 -24.02 -4.26 -3.22
C GLY A 45 -23.30 -5.44 -2.54
N LEU A 46 -22.73 -5.26 -1.34
CA LEU A 46 -21.97 -6.33 -0.66
C LEU A 46 -22.85 -7.49 -0.18
N GLN A 47 -24.15 -7.23 0.05
CA GLN A 47 -25.11 -8.26 0.45
C GLN A 47 -25.22 -9.40 -0.59
N ALA A 48 -24.99 -9.12 -1.87
CA ALA A 48 -25.04 -10.13 -2.93
C ALA A 48 -23.74 -10.96 -3.02
N GLU A 49 -22.63 -10.44 -2.50
CA GLU A 49 -21.31 -11.10 -2.57
C GLU A 49 -21.00 -11.92 -1.30
N VAL A 50 -21.53 -11.50 -0.15
CA VAL A 50 -21.21 -12.09 1.16
C VAL A 50 -22.32 -13.01 1.64
N GLN A 51 -21.98 -14.27 1.92
CA GLN A 51 -22.89 -15.21 2.58
C GLN A 51 -23.14 -14.81 4.02
N TYR A 52 -24.32 -15.09 4.58
CA TYR A 52 -24.66 -14.71 5.96
C TYR A 52 -24.42 -13.21 6.27
N TYR A 53 -24.56 -12.33 5.28
CA TYR A 53 -24.19 -10.91 5.36
C TYR A 53 -24.65 -10.22 6.65
N GLN A 54 -25.90 -10.43 7.06
CA GLN A 54 -26.45 -9.79 8.27
C GLN A 54 -25.69 -10.23 9.53
N TYR A 55 -25.46 -11.54 9.71
CA TYR A 55 -24.71 -12.08 10.85
C TYR A 55 -23.22 -11.70 10.78
N ALA A 56 -22.65 -11.66 9.59
CA ALA A 56 -21.28 -11.20 9.38
C ALA A 56 -21.10 -9.74 9.78
N LEU A 57 -22.06 -8.87 9.41
CA LEU A 57 -22.05 -7.46 9.77
C LEU A 57 -22.22 -7.28 11.28
N GLU A 58 -23.21 -7.96 11.88
CA GLU A 58 -23.43 -7.95 13.34
C GLU A 58 -22.20 -8.42 14.12
N LEU A 59 -21.47 -9.42 13.60
CA LEU A 59 -20.23 -9.88 14.22
C LEU A 59 -19.12 -8.82 14.14
N VAL A 60 -18.92 -8.20 12.98
CA VAL A 60 -17.89 -7.16 12.77
C VAL A 60 -18.18 -5.89 13.60
N THR A 61 -19.45 -5.64 13.92
CA THR A 61 -19.87 -4.52 14.77
C THR A 61 -20.06 -4.91 16.25
N ASP A 62 -19.71 -6.14 16.66
CA ASP A 62 -19.88 -6.65 18.03
C ASP A 62 -21.34 -6.58 18.57
N VAL A 63 -22.34 -6.71 17.68
CA VAL A 63 -23.79 -6.73 18.01
C VAL A 63 -24.37 -8.15 17.94
N LEU A 64 -23.60 -9.13 17.46
CA LEU A 64 -24.09 -10.50 17.31
C LEU A 64 -24.35 -11.17 18.67
N ASP A 65 -25.63 -11.36 19.00
CA ASP A 65 -26.10 -12.03 20.22
C ASP A 65 -26.87 -13.31 19.87
N ILE A 66 -26.16 -14.30 19.31
CA ILE A 66 -26.76 -15.58 18.90
C ILE A 66 -25.88 -16.75 19.34
N GLU A 67 -26.52 -17.70 20.03
CA GLU A 67 -25.97 -19.05 20.24
C GLU A 67 -26.08 -19.85 18.94
N CYS A 68 -24.96 -19.96 18.24
CA CYS A 68 -24.80 -20.80 17.05
C CYS A 68 -23.98 -22.03 17.40
N ASP A 69 -24.20 -23.13 16.67
CA ASP A 69 -23.29 -24.27 16.75
C ASP A 69 -21.91 -23.93 16.16
N ASP A 70 -20.91 -24.75 16.47
CA ASP A 70 -19.51 -24.47 16.11
C ASP A 70 -19.34 -24.35 14.58
N GLU A 71 -20.07 -25.14 13.79
CA GLU A 71 -19.99 -25.14 12.33
C GLU A 71 -20.58 -23.86 11.73
N MET A 72 -21.76 -23.42 12.17
CA MET A 72 -22.36 -22.17 11.72
C MET A 72 -21.52 -20.97 12.14
N ARG A 73 -20.94 -20.99 13.35
CA ARG A 73 -20.05 -19.94 13.82
C ARG A 73 -18.81 -19.79 12.93
N GLU A 74 -18.20 -20.89 12.52
CA GLU A 74 -17.05 -20.86 11.60
C GLU A 74 -17.42 -20.24 10.23
N GLN A 75 -18.60 -20.57 9.68
CA GLN A 75 -19.08 -19.98 8.43
C GLN A 75 -19.36 -18.48 8.55
N ILE A 76 -19.94 -18.03 9.67
CA ILE A 76 -20.17 -16.61 9.96
C ILE A 76 -18.83 -15.88 10.08
N GLU A 77 -17.86 -16.43 10.82
CA GLU A 77 -16.52 -15.83 10.94
C GLU A 77 -15.82 -15.71 9.58
N LYS A 78 -15.89 -16.74 8.74
CA LYS A 78 -15.33 -16.69 7.38
C LYS A 78 -15.98 -15.58 6.55
N SER A 79 -17.30 -15.44 6.67
CA SER A 79 -18.08 -14.41 5.99
C SER A 79 -17.77 -13.01 6.53
N ALA A 80 -17.55 -12.86 7.84
CA ALA A 80 -17.14 -11.62 8.49
C ALA A 80 -15.75 -11.16 8.04
N ARG A 81 -14.76 -12.07 7.98
CA ARG A 81 -13.43 -11.76 7.43
C ARG A 81 -13.51 -11.33 5.97
N HIS A 82 -14.36 -11.98 5.19
CA HIS A 82 -14.58 -11.65 3.78
C HIS A 82 -15.24 -10.26 3.63
N LEU A 83 -16.32 -10.00 4.38
CA LEU A 83 -17.01 -8.71 4.42
C LEU A 83 -16.05 -7.59 4.80
N TYR A 84 -15.31 -7.76 5.89
CA TYR A 84 -14.35 -6.77 6.37
C TYR A 84 -13.31 -6.44 5.31
N GLY A 85 -12.79 -7.45 4.60
CA GLY A 85 -11.87 -7.25 3.50
C GLY A 85 -12.46 -6.44 2.34
N LEU A 86 -13.71 -6.71 1.94
CA LEU A 86 -14.38 -5.96 0.88
C LEU A 86 -14.66 -4.51 1.28
N VAL A 87 -15.08 -4.28 2.53
CA VAL A 87 -15.28 -2.93 3.06
C VAL A 87 -13.93 -2.21 3.18
N HIS A 88 -12.88 -2.90 3.58
CA HIS A 88 -11.53 -2.33 3.66
C HIS A 88 -11.07 -1.76 2.32
N ALA A 89 -11.28 -2.48 1.22
CA ALA A 89 -10.93 -2.00 -0.13
C ALA A 89 -11.61 -0.67 -0.48
N ARG A 90 -12.87 -0.50 -0.06
CA ARG A 90 -13.63 0.75 -0.24
C ARG A 90 -13.20 1.84 0.74
N PHE A 91 -12.86 1.47 1.97
CA PHE A 91 -12.48 2.40 3.02
C PHE A 91 -11.12 3.05 2.75
N ILE A 92 -10.12 2.29 2.31
CA ILE A 92 -8.74 2.80 2.15
C ILE A 92 -8.56 3.80 1.00
N VAL A 93 -9.58 3.98 0.15
CA VAL A 93 -9.60 5.04 -0.87
C VAL A 93 -10.31 6.32 -0.40
N THR A 94 -10.93 6.31 0.79
CA THR A 94 -11.48 7.51 1.43
C THR A 94 -10.38 8.34 2.08
N THR A 95 -10.65 9.61 2.38
CA THR A 95 -9.69 10.49 3.07
C THR A 95 -9.23 9.95 4.42
N ARG A 96 -10.15 9.37 5.20
CA ARG A 96 -9.85 8.77 6.52
C ARG A 96 -9.01 7.50 6.39
N GLY A 97 -9.40 6.60 5.49
CA GLY A 97 -8.66 5.36 5.25
C GLY A 97 -7.27 5.61 4.67
N LEU A 98 -7.13 6.56 3.74
CA LEU A 98 -5.84 6.98 3.19
C LEU A 98 -4.90 7.50 4.29
N ALA A 99 -5.39 8.30 5.23
CA ALA A 99 -4.59 8.80 6.35
C ALA A 99 -4.06 7.65 7.23
N LYS A 100 -4.92 6.69 7.61
CA LYS A 100 -4.51 5.52 8.41
C LYS A 100 -3.48 4.66 7.68
N MET A 101 -3.69 4.41 6.38
CA MET A 101 -2.73 3.64 5.58
C MET A 101 -1.41 4.37 5.37
N LEU A 102 -1.43 5.70 5.26
CA LEU A 102 -0.24 6.53 5.16
C LEU A 102 0.63 6.43 6.42
N GLU A 103 0.02 6.39 7.60
CA GLU A 103 0.78 6.19 8.85
C GLU A 103 1.51 4.85 8.87
N LYS A 104 0.82 3.77 8.46
CA LYS A 104 1.43 2.43 8.30
C LYS A 104 2.54 2.43 7.25
N TYR A 105 2.35 3.17 6.16
CA TYR A 105 3.35 3.34 5.09
C TYR A 105 4.63 4.00 5.62
N LYS A 106 4.49 5.10 6.37
CA LYS A 106 5.62 5.81 7.00
C LYS A 106 6.39 4.94 7.98
N LYS A 107 5.68 4.07 8.72
CA LYS A 107 6.29 3.09 9.64
C LYS A 107 6.93 1.90 8.90
N GLY A 108 6.67 1.73 7.60
CA GLY A 108 7.20 0.61 6.80
C GLY A 108 6.57 -0.74 7.14
N GLU A 109 5.34 -0.76 7.68
CA GLU A 109 4.66 -1.99 8.13
C GLU A 109 4.33 -2.95 6.99
N PHE A 110 4.17 -2.43 5.77
CA PHE A 110 3.91 -3.24 4.58
C PHE A 110 5.14 -4.00 4.07
N GLY A 111 6.33 -3.63 4.56
CA GLY A 111 7.61 -4.15 4.11
C GLY A 111 8.36 -3.19 3.20
N LYS A 112 9.50 -3.66 2.70
CA LYS A 112 10.48 -2.89 1.93
C LYS A 112 10.76 -3.55 0.59
N CYS A 113 11.05 -2.74 -0.41
CA CYS A 113 11.36 -3.19 -1.76
C CYS A 113 12.53 -4.18 -1.77
N PRO A 114 12.39 -5.35 -2.43
CA PRO A 114 13.46 -6.34 -2.51
C PRO A 114 14.57 -5.94 -3.50
N ARG A 115 14.32 -4.98 -4.41
CA ARG A 115 15.38 -4.45 -5.28
C ARG A 115 16.41 -3.70 -4.45
N VAL A 116 17.68 -4.14 -4.55
CA VAL A 116 18.82 -3.54 -3.86
C VAL A 116 18.94 -2.04 -4.15
N LEU A 117 18.78 -1.65 -5.41
CA LEU A 117 18.87 -0.25 -5.86
C LEU A 117 17.68 0.63 -5.43
N CYS A 118 16.65 0.06 -4.81
CA CYS A 118 15.59 0.86 -4.19
C CYS A 118 15.92 1.28 -2.75
N SER A 119 17.08 0.92 -2.21
CA SER A 119 17.55 1.29 -0.86
C SER A 119 16.53 0.98 0.25
N GLY A 120 15.74 -0.09 0.09
CA GLY A 120 14.73 -0.48 1.06
C GLY A 120 13.49 0.43 1.12
N GLN A 121 13.10 1.06 0.00
CA GLN A 121 11.87 1.85 -0.13
C GLN A 121 10.65 1.12 0.48
N PRO A 122 9.84 1.77 1.34
CA PRO A 122 8.58 1.23 1.82
C PRO A 122 7.60 0.92 0.68
N LEU A 123 6.89 -0.20 0.82
CA LEU A 123 5.93 -0.70 -0.18
C LEU A 123 4.49 -0.36 0.21
N LEU A 124 3.57 -0.46 -0.74
CA LEU A 124 2.12 -0.37 -0.50
C LEU A 124 1.42 -1.66 -0.94
N PRO A 125 0.45 -2.17 -0.18
CA PRO A 125 -0.34 -3.32 -0.61
C PRO A 125 -1.29 -2.94 -1.74
N MET A 126 -1.53 -3.87 -2.67
CA MET A 126 -2.54 -3.74 -3.72
C MET A 126 -2.99 -5.11 -4.24
N GLY A 127 -4.17 -5.15 -4.86
CA GLY A 127 -4.64 -6.28 -5.64
C GLY A 127 -4.27 -6.16 -7.12
N LEU A 128 -4.11 -7.30 -7.80
CA LEU A 128 -4.07 -7.32 -9.28
C LEU A 128 -5.47 -7.27 -9.89
N HIS A 129 -6.47 -7.71 -9.13
CA HIS A 129 -7.87 -7.74 -9.51
C HIS A 129 -8.72 -7.29 -8.32
N ASP A 130 -9.84 -6.64 -8.62
CA ASP A 130 -10.83 -6.24 -7.61
C ASP A 130 -11.82 -7.38 -7.30
N ASN A 131 -11.83 -8.44 -8.12
CA ASN A 131 -12.68 -9.62 -7.93
C ASN A 131 -12.04 -10.59 -6.91
N PRO A 132 -12.73 -10.91 -5.79
CA PRO A 132 -12.22 -11.81 -4.77
C PRO A 132 -11.91 -13.22 -5.31
N GLY A 133 -10.95 -13.89 -4.67
CA GLY A 133 -10.53 -15.26 -5.00
C GLY A 133 -9.64 -15.37 -6.25
N THR A 134 -9.39 -14.28 -6.96
CA THR A 134 -8.62 -14.30 -8.21
C THR A 134 -7.12 -14.30 -7.96
N SER A 135 -6.65 -13.38 -7.12
CA SER A 135 -5.22 -13.18 -6.85
C SER A 135 -4.97 -12.73 -5.43
N THR A 136 -3.85 -13.16 -4.88
CA THR A 136 -3.38 -12.72 -3.56
C THR A 136 -2.78 -11.32 -3.61
N VAL A 137 -2.70 -10.67 -2.45
CA VAL A 137 -2.13 -9.32 -2.32
C VAL A 137 -0.71 -9.25 -2.87
N LYS A 138 -0.41 -8.16 -3.56
CA LYS A 138 0.91 -7.76 -4.05
C LYS A 138 1.36 -6.48 -3.38
N LEU A 139 2.64 -6.17 -3.53
CA LEU A 139 3.25 -4.99 -2.97
C LEU A 139 3.81 -4.11 -4.09
N TYR A 140 3.31 -2.89 -4.19
CA TYR A 140 3.79 -1.88 -5.12
C TYR A 140 4.93 -1.06 -4.52
N CYS A 141 5.99 -0.85 -5.30
CA CYS A 141 7.08 0.03 -4.93
C CYS A 141 6.99 1.36 -5.67
N GLY A 142 6.74 2.45 -4.94
CA GLY A 142 6.71 3.79 -5.54
C GLY A 142 8.03 4.23 -6.20
N ARG A 143 9.18 3.63 -5.86
CA ARG A 143 10.49 4.06 -6.39
C ARG A 143 10.86 3.39 -7.71
N CYS A 144 10.51 2.11 -7.88
CA CYS A 144 10.81 1.37 -9.11
C CYS A 144 9.58 1.02 -9.94
N GLU A 145 8.39 1.38 -9.44
CA GLU A 145 7.11 1.24 -10.15
C GLU A 145 6.79 -0.19 -10.57
N ASP A 146 7.23 -1.15 -9.75
CA ASP A 146 7.08 -2.58 -10.02
C ASP A 146 6.42 -3.29 -8.83
N LEU A 147 5.89 -4.48 -9.12
CA LEU A 147 5.08 -5.30 -8.24
C LEU A 147 5.86 -6.47 -7.67
N TYR A 148 5.70 -6.70 -6.38
CA TYR A 148 6.39 -7.76 -5.65
C TYR A 148 5.41 -8.65 -4.89
N ASN A 149 5.81 -9.90 -4.72
CA ASN A 149 5.13 -10.79 -3.79
C ASN A 149 5.55 -10.45 -2.35
N PRO A 150 4.64 -10.52 -1.37
CA PRO A 150 4.99 -10.44 0.03
C PRO A 150 6.06 -11.49 0.39
N LYS A 151 7.11 -11.06 1.12
CA LYS A 151 8.23 -11.94 1.48
C LYS A 151 7.82 -13.07 2.44
N SER A 152 6.85 -12.79 3.31
CA SER A 152 6.39 -13.76 4.31
C SER A 152 5.19 -14.54 3.79
N SER A 153 5.23 -15.86 3.93
CA SER A 153 4.13 -16.75 3.52
C SER A 153 2.82 -16.47 4.27
N ARG A 154 2.87 -15.87 5.47
CA ARG A 154 1.65 -15.48 6.22
C ARG A 154 0.79 -14.45 5.48
N HIS A 155 1.43 -13.58 4.68
CA HIS A 155 0.75 -12.56 3.90
C HIS A 155 0.31 -13.07 2.53
N ALA A 156 0.82 -14.23 2.11
CA ALA A 156 0.51 -14.82 0.81
C ALA A 156 -0.92 -15.36 0.70
N ALA A 157 -1.61 -15.56 1.83
CA ALA A 157 -3.00 -16.02 1.87
C ALA A 157 -4.03 -14.87 1.83
N ILE A 158 -3.60 -13.61 1.96
CA ILE A 158 -4.51 -12.46 1.93
C ILE A 158 -4.97 -12.22 0.50
N ASP A 159 -6.28 -12.04 0.32
CA ASP A 159 -6.86 -11.67 -0.96
C ASP A 159 -6.44 -10.26 -1.37
N GLY A 160 -5.99 -10.09 -2.61
CA GLY A 160 -5.63 -8.79 -3.15
C GLY A 160 -6.84 -7.87 -3.35
N ALA A 161 -8.03 -8.43 -3.57
CA ALA A 161 -9.26 -7.66 -3.73
C ALA A 161 -9.57 -6.77 -2.52
N TYR A 162 -9.11 -7.15 -1.33
CA TYR A 162 -9.31 -6.38 -0.08
C TYR A 162 -8.50 -5.08 0.01
N PHE A 163 -7.58 -4.86 -0.93
CA PHE A 163 -6.84 -3.60 -1.09
C PHE A 163 -7.19 -2.88 -2.40
N GLY A 164 -7.80 -3.61 -3.34
CA GLY A 164 -8.13 -3.12 -4.67
C GLY A 164 -6.92 -2.80 -5.54
N THR A 165 -7.21 -2.54 -6.82
CA THR A 165 -6.21 -2.23 -7.85
C THR A 165 -5.73 -0.78 -7.80
N SER A 166 -6.54 0.12 -7.23
CA SER A 166 -6.36 1.57 -7.37
C SER A 166 -5.74 2.28 -6.16
N PHE A 167 -5.75 1.66 -4.99
CA PHE A 167 -5.39 2.30 -3.72
C PHE A 167 -4.01 2.99 -3.74
N HIS A 168 -2.97 2.30 -4.21
CA HIS A 168 -1.61 2.85 -4.25
C HIS A 168 -1.49 4.12 -5.10
N ASN A 169 -2.19 4.18 -6.24
CA ASN A 169 -2.21 5.35 -7.11
C ASN A 169 -2.96 6.52 -6.48
N ILE A 170 -4.12 6.25 -5.89
CA ILE A 170 -4.94 7.28 -5.21
C ILE A 170 -4.15 7.88 -4.04
N LEU A 171 -3.42 7.06 -3.28
CA LEU A 171 -2.60 7.54 -2.17
C LEU A 171 -1.52 8.53 -2.63
N PHE A 172 -0.82 8.25 -3.72
CA PHE A 172 0.18 9.17 -4.26
C PHE A 172 -0.43 10.40 -4.94
N GLN A 173 -1.64 10.30 -5.49
CA GLN A 173 -2.35 11.46 -6.01
C GLN A 173 -2.78 12.43 -4.89
N VAL A 174 -3.24 11.90 -3.76
CA VAL A 174 -3.66 12.70 -2.60
C VAL A 174 -2.47 13.21 -1.79
N TYR A 175 -1.38 12.43 -1.72
CA TYR A 175 -0.14 12.82 -1.04
C TYR A 175 1.08 12.81 -1.98
N PRO A 176 1.20 13.79 -2.91
CA PRO A 176 2.31 13.85 -3.86
C PRO A 176 3.69 13.91 -3.21
N ALA A 177 3.80 14.53 -2.02
CA ALA A 177 5.04 14.60 -1.25
C ALA A 177 5.57 13.23 -0.78
N MET A 178 4.76 12.18 -0.86
CA MET A 178 5.15 10.81 -0.51
C MET A 178 5.68 10.02 -1.70
N VAL A 179 5.61 10.57 -2.93
CA VAL A 179 6.17 9.93 -4.12
C VAL A 179 7.69 9.96 -4.01
N PRO A 180 8.36 8.80 -3.94
CA PRO A 180 9.81 8.79 -3.84
C PRO A 180 10.44 9.24 -5.16
N LEU A 181 11.59 9.90 -5.05
CA LEU A 181 12.44 10.23 -6.20
C LEU A 181 12.78 8.95 -6.97
N LYS A 182 12.56 9.00 -8.28
CA LYS A 182 12.87 7.87 -9.15
C LYS A 182 14.37 7.88 -9.41
N SER A 183 15.00 6.70 -9.31
CA SER A 183 16.41 6.54 -9.67
C SER A 183 16.51 5.82 -11.01
N ALA A 184 17.33 6.36 -11.91
CA ALA A 184 17.66 5.72 -13.18
C ALA A 184 18.70 4.59 -13.01
N ARG A 185 19.32 4.46 -11.82
CA ARG A 185 20.40 3.49 -11.55
C ARG A 185 19.95 2.06 -11.87
N ARG A 186 20.76 1.36 -12.66
CA ARG A 186 20.62 -0.07 -12.97
C ARG A 186 21.86 -0.82 -12.54
N TYR A 187 21.69 -2.12 -12.29
CA TYR A 187 22.83 -2.98 -11.95
C TYR A 187 23.72 -3.13 -13.19
N GLU A 188 24.98 -2.72 -13.08
CA GLU A 188 25.98 -2.91 -14.11
C GLU A 188 26.78 -4.20 -13.87
N PRO A 189 26.60 -5.26 -14.68
CA PRO A 189 27.39 -6.47 -14.55
C PRO A 189 28.86 -6.24 -14.93
N ARG A 190 29.77 -6.55 -14.01
CA ARG A 190 31.22 -6.41 -14.19
C ARG A 190 31.96 -7.72 -13.92
N VAL A 191 32.99 -8.01 -14.72
CA VAL A 191 33.89 -9.15 -14.56
C VAL A 191 35.32 -8.61 -14.45
N PHE A 192 35.99 -8.85 -13.32
CA PHE A 192 37.30 -8.26 -12.99
C PHE A 192 37.34 -6.72 -13.14
N GLY A 193 36.23 -6.03 -12.86
CA GLY A 193 36.09 -4.58 -13.01
C GLY A 193 35.63 -4.10 -14.39
N PHE A 194 35.68 -4.96 -15.41
CA PHE A 194 35.28 -4.63 -16.79
C PHE A 194 33.78 -4.87 -17.01
N ARG A 195 33.10 -3.92 -17.67
CA ARG A 195 31.70 -4.08 -18.08
C ARG A 195 31.56 -5.22 -19.10
N VAL A 196 30.51 -6.03 -18.96
CA VAL A 196 30.23 -7.14 -19.90
C VAL A 196 29.71 -6.59 -21.24
N HIS A 197 30.38 -6.90 -22.36
CA HIS A 197 30.11 -6.29 -23.67
C HIS A 197 28.65 -6.35 -24.14
N ALA A 198 27.99 -7.51 -24.02
CA ALA A 198 26.60 -7.69 -24.45
C ALA A 198 25.62 -6.91 -23.55
N ALA A 199 25.79 -6.98 -22.24
CA ALA A 199 24.97 -6.24 -21.28
C ALA A 199 25.16 -4.73 -21.41
N ALA A 200 26.40 -4.27 -21.63
CA ALA A 200 26.71 -2.87 -21.87
C ALA A 200 26.10 -2.34 -23.17
N THR A 201 26.00 -3.19 -24.21
CA THR A 201 25.35 -2.80 -25.47
C THR A 201 23.85 -2.64 -25.31
N LEU A 202 23.19 -3.59 -24.62
CA LEU A 202 21.77 -3.48 -24.31
C LEU A 202 21.47 -2.27 -23.40
N GLN A 203 22.32 -2.03 -22.40
CA GLN A 203 22.18 -0.90 -21.48
C GLN A 203 22.25 0.43 -22.22
N ARG A 204 23.26 0.63 -23.09
CA ARG A 204 23.38 1.85 -23.91
C ARG A 204 22.13 2.10 -24.77
N TRP A 205 21.61 1.05 -25.41
CA TRP A 205 20.37 1.17 -26.21
C TRP A 205 19.15 1.53 -25.35
N GLN A 206 19.03 0.96 -24.15
CA GLN A 206 17.96 1.29 -23.21
C GLN A 206 18.08 2.70 -22.63
N GLU A 207 19.31 3.17 -22.39
CA GLU A 207 19.60 4.53 -21.93
C GLU A 207 19.29 5.57 -23.00
N GLU A 208 19.66 5.31 -24.26
CA GLU A 208 19.33 6.16 -25.41
C GLU A 208 17.81 6.31 -25.58
N GLY A 209 17.06 5.20 -25.59
CA GLY A 209 15.60 5.24 -25.67
C GLY A 209 14.94 5.89 -24.45
N ARG A 210 15.55 5.80 -23.26
CA ARG A 210 15.10 6.55 -22.08
C ARG A 210 15.32 8.05 -22.27
N GLY A 211 16.49 8.47 -22.76
CA GLY A 211 16.82 9.87 -23.02
C GLY A 211 15.81 10.53 -23.95
N GLU A 212 15.51 9.87 -25.08
CA GLU A 212 14.49 10.33 -26.04
C GLU A 212 13.10 10.47 -25.38
N LEU A 213 12.71 9.51 -24.53
CA LEU A 213 11.43 9.57 -23.83
C LEU A 213 11.39 10.72 -22.81
N VAL A 214 12.48 10.93 -22.07
CA VAL A 214 12.59 12.04 -21.10
C VAL A 214 12.52 13.38 -21.81
N GLU A 215 13.20 13.57 -22.94
CA GLU A 215 13.08 14.78 -23.77
C GLU A 215 11.62 15.01 -24.22
N ARG A 216 10.96 13.98 -24.75
CA ARG A 216 9.55 14.08 -25.17
C ARG A 216 8.61 14.47 -24.02
N LEU A 217 8.86 13.97 -22.80
CA LEU A 217 8.09 14.34 -21.62
C LEU A 217 8.39 15.77 -21.16
N LYS A 218 9.65 16.22 -21.24
CA LYS A 218 10.06 17.62 -21.01
C LYS A 218 9.36 18.57 -21.99
N GLU A 219 9.34 18.23 -23.29
CA GLU A 219 8.61 18.99 -24.33
C GLU A 219 7.10 19.07 -24.04
N ALA A 220 6.51 17.99 -23.55
CA ALA A 220 5.11 17.92 -23.15
C ALA A 220 4.82 18.61 -21.80
N ARG A 221 5.83 19.19 -21.14
CA ARG A 221 5.76 19.82 -19.80
C ARG A 221 5.23 18.87 -18.72
N VAL A 222 5.62 17.60 -18.81
CA VAL A 222 5.33 16.58 -17.79
C VAL A 222 6.56 16.43 -16.90
N GLU A 223 6.42 16.74 -15.61
CA GLU A 223 7.47 16.49 -14.62
C GLU A 223 7.67 14.98 -14.44
N THR A 224 8.88 14.50 -14.74
CA THR A 224 9.15 13.05 -14.78
C THR A 224 9.62 12.49 -13.44
N GLY A 225 10.10 13.34 -12.52
CA GLY A 225 10.52 12.94 -11.17
C GLY A 225 11.75 12.02 -11.12
N PHE A 226 12.46 11.85 -12.24
CA PHE A 226 13.74 11.16 -12.28
C PHE A 226 14.86 12.14 -11.96
N VAL A 227 15.73 11.73 -11.04
CA VAL A 227 17.01 12.37 -10.81
C VAL A 227 18.01 11.80 -11.81
N ASP A 228 18.60 12.64 -12.66
CA ASP A 228 19.85 12.28 -13.35
C ASP A 228 20.99 12.65 -12.40
N GLU A 229 21.63 11.65 -11.81
CA GLU A 229 22.70 11.87 -10.83
C GLU A 229 23.98 12.42 -11.49
N GLU A 230 24.08 12.49 -12.82
CA GLU A 230 25.12 13.31 -13.47
C GLU A 230 24.95 14.80 -13.14
N GLU A 231 23.71 15.28 -12.94
CA GLU A 231 23.46 16.65 -12.46
C GLU A 231 23.68 16.77 -10.94
N GLU A 232 23.40 15.73 -10.12
CA GLU A 232 23.70 15.74 -8.67
C GLU A 232 25.20 15.67 -8.37
N GLU A 233 25.98 14.85 -9.11
CA GLU A 233 27.44 14.80 -8.98
C GLU A 233 28.08 16.14 -9.42
N GLU A 234 27.54 16.81 -10.46
CA GLU A 234 27.97 18.16 -10.86
C GLU A 234 27.60 19.24 -9.81
N GLU A 235 26.45 19.14 -9.13
CA GLU A 235 26.07 20.06 -8.05
C GLU A 235 26.90 19.85 -6.76
N GLU A 236 27.17 18.60 -6.36
CA GLU A 236 28.05 18.31 -5.21
C GLU A 236 29.50 18.77 -5.44
N ASP A 237 30.02 18.63 -6.67
CA ASP A 237 31.36 19.11 -7.04
C ASP A 237 31.47 20.65 -7.04
N LEU A 238 30.36 21.37 -7.27
CA LEU A 238 30.33 22.84 -7.24
C LEU A 238 30.27 23.42 -5.82
N ASP A 239 29.61 22.73 -4.89
CA ASP A 239 29.51 23.15 -3.48
C ASP A 239 30.83 22.93 -2.72
N ASP A 240 31.60 21.88 -3.05
CA ASP A 240 32.93 21.62 -2.46
C ASP A 240 34.00 22.64 -2.92
N ASP A 241 33.80 23.31 -4.07
CA ASP A 241 34.73 24.32 -4.60
C ASP A 241 34.56 25.71 -3.95
N ASP A 242 33.40 26.04 -3.35
CA ASP A 242 33.14 27.35 -2.71
C ASP A 242 33.70 27.42 -1.27
N ASP A 243 33.79 26.29 -0.56
CA ASP A 243 34.37 26.21 0.80
C ASP A 243 35.92 26.27 0.81
N SER A 244 36.55 26.30 -0.37
CA SER A 244 38.01 26.42 -0.52
C SER A 244 38.53 27.88 -0.60
N LYS A 245 37.65 28.88 -0.54
CA LYS A 245 38.00 30.31 -0.59
C LYS A 245 37.59 31.09 0.66
N LEU A 246 38.12 30.72 1.83
CA LEU A 246 38.19 31.61 3.00
C LEU A 246 39.54 31.50 3.72
#